data_AF-A0A7X6QB37-F1
#
_entry.id   AF-A0A7X6QB37-F1
#
_cell.length_a   1.000
_cell.length_b   1.000
_cell.length_c   1.000
_cell.angle_alpha   90.00
_cell.angle_beta   90.00
_cell.angle_gamma   90.00
#
_symmetry.space_group_name_H-M   'P 1'
#
loop_
_entity.id
_entity.type
_entity.pdbx_description
1 polymer ?
#
loop_
_entity_poly.entity_id
_entity_poly.type
_entity_poly.pdbx_seq_one_letter_code
_entity_poly.pdbx_strand_id
1 'polypeptide(L)'
;MLKKGVHPKAIFHDLYLQKKNGKFAQIDIVVATPQGLLAIEVKEYSGWLFGNEKQRYWTQVLNYGNEKYRFYNPIMQNAGHIRALREQSKQFAKLPIFNVVLFAGDCTLKNVSYWTDNTFVGYSSDIGYVLKKVRKYNFAEYTDKSEVARSLSKAVNNGNNPEIVTSHIDFVQRTNIGKPQPIIRRRSRIFRVNWWRLIRF
;
A
#
# COMPACT_ATOMS: atom_id res chain seq x y z
N MET A 1 -6.55 -1.63 -13.75
CA MET A 1 -5.77 -2.88 -13.91
C MET A 1 -6.42 -3.86 -14.88
N LEU A 2 -7.70 -4.23 -14.71
CA LEU A 2 -8.41 -5.15 -15.64
C LEU A 2 -8.37 -4.70 -17.10
N LYS A 3 -8.73 -3.42 -17.37
CA LYS A 3 -8.63 -2.80 -18.71
C LYS A 3 -7.20 -2.74 -19.27
N LYS A 4 -6.17 -3.09 -18.48
CA LYS A 4 -4.75 -3.13 -18.87
C LYS A 4 -4.22 -4.57 -18.94
N GLY A 5 -5.11 -5.58 -18.92
CA GLY A 5 -4.78 -6.98 -19.13
C GLY A 5 -4.28 -7.74 -17.88
N VAL A 6 -4.45 -7.19 -16.68
CA VAL A 6 -4.17 -7.95 -15.44
C VAL A 6 -5.36 -8.85 -15.16
N HIS A 7 -5.11 -10.16 -15.03
CA HIS A 7 -6.16 -11.13 -14.74
C HIS A 7 -6.74 -10.90 -13.33
N PRO A 8 -8.08 -10.95 -13.13
CA PRO A 8 -8.70 -10.71 -11.83
C PRO A 8 -8.14 -11.58 -10.69
N LYS A 9 -7.90 -12.88 -10.95
CA LYS A 9 -7.32 -13.83 -9.97
C LYS A 9 -5.87 -13.49 -9.53
N ALA A 10 -5.23 -12.54 -10.19
CA ALA A 10 -3.90 -12.07 -9.83
C ALA A 10 -3.93 -10.79 -8.97
N ILE A 11 -5.12 -10.27 -8.66
CA ILE A 11 -5.32 -9.05 -7.87
C ILE A 11 -5.98 -9.44 -6.55
N PHE A 12 -5.31 -9.12 -5.45
CA PHE A 12 -5.78 -9.37 -4.08
C PHE A 12 -5.95 -8.02 -3.39
N HIS A 13 -7.07 -7.80 -2.69
CA HIS A 13 -7.36 -6.57 -1.98
C HIS A 13 -7.60 -6.82 -0.49
N ASP A 14 -7.38 -5.81 0.35
CA ASP A 14 -7.62 -5.85 1.80
C ASP A 14 -6.91 -7.05 2.48
N LEU A 15 -5.61 -7.24 2.20
CA LEU A 15 -4.86 -8.37 2.73
C LEU A 15 -4.42 -8.11 4.17
N TYR A 16 -4.73 -9.03 5.09
CA TYR A 16 -4.25 -9.00 6.46
C TYR A 16 -3.24 -10.14 6.69
N LEU A 17 -1.96 -9.78 6.71
CA LEU A 17 -0.85 -10.71 6.94
C LEU A 17 -0.58 -10.87 8.43
N GLN A 18 -0.63 -12.10 8.92
CA GLN A 18 -0.20 -12.41 10.28
C GLN A 18 1.34 -12.36 10.35
N LYS A 19 1.86 -11.59 11.30
CA LYS A 19 3.30 -11.50 11.58
C LYS A 19 3.68 -12.54 12.64
N LYS A 20 4.98 -12.82 12.76
CA LYS A 20 5.52 -13.77 13.76
C LYS A 20 5.13 -13.43 15.20
N ASN A 21 4.92 -12.16 15.51
CA ASN A 21 4.50 -11.70 16.84
C ASN A 21 2.98 -11.76 17.08
N GLY A 22 2.24 -12.48 16.24
CA GLY A 22 0.78 -12.65 16.34
C GLY A 22 -0.04 -11.46 15.84
N LYS A 23 0.56 -10.27 15.68
CA LYS A 23 -0.12 -9.07 15.16
C LYS A 23 -0.28 -9.13 13.64
N PHE A 24 -1.18 -8.32 13.11
CA PHE A 24 -1.39 -8.23 11.66
C PHE A 24 -0.74 -7.00 11.03
N ALA A 25 -0.41 -7.09 9.75
CA ALA A 25 -0.14 -5.97 8.86
C ALA A 25 -1.18 -5.99 7.73
N GLN A 26 -1.79 -4.85 7.44
CA GLN A 26 -2.72 -4.70 6.32
C GLN A 26 -1.95 -4.21 5.08
N ILE A 27 -2.29 -4.73 3.91
CA ILE A 27 -1.82 -4.25 2.61
C ILE A 27 -3.05 -4.01 1.74
N ASP A 28 -3.16 -2.81 1.15
CA ASP A 28 -4.35 -2.46 0.36
C ASP A 28 -4.53 -3.40 -0.83
N ILE A 29 -3.48 -3.53 -1.65
CA ILE A 29 -3.53 -4.37 -2.85
C ILE A 29 -2.20 -5.09 -3.05
N VAL A 30 -2.26 -6.39 -3.35
CA VAL A 30 -1.13 -7.13 -3.91
C VAL A 30 -1.50 -7.64 -5.30
N VAL A 31 -0.63 -7.40 -6.28
CA VAL A 31 -0.79 -7.92 -7.65
C VAL A 31 0.33 -8.92 -7.94
N ALA A 32 -0.03 -10.15 -8.31
CA ALA A 32 0.92 -11.14 -8.81
C ALA A 32 1.17 -10.92 -10.31
N THR A 33 2.43 -10.87 -10.73
CA THR A 33 2.84 -10.68 -12.12
C THR A 33 3.93 -11.67 -12.49
N PRO A 34 4.22 -11.89 -13.78
CA PRO A 34 5.36 -12.72 -14.17
C PRO A 34 6.71 -12.19 -13.63
N GLN A 35 6.83 -10.90 -13.34
CA GLN A 35 8.07 -10.26 -12.86
C GLN A 35 8.19 -10.19 -11.33
N GLY A 36 7.19 -10.67 -10.59
CA GLY A 36 7.13 -10.57 -9.13
C GLY A 36 5.81 -10.01 -8.63
N LEU A 37 5.81 -9.52 -7.39
CA LEU A 37 4.62 -8.96 -6.74
C LEU A 37 4.67 -7.44 -6.71
N LEU A 38 3.54 -6.77 -6.94
CA LEU A 38 3.39 -5.35 -6.61
C LEU A 38 2.65 -5.27 -5.28
N ALA A 39 3.30 -4.71 -4.25
CA ALA A 39 2.62 -4.31 -3.02
C ALA A 39 2.24 -2.84 -3.19
N ILE A 40 0.94 -2.56 -3.28
CA ILE A 40 0.41 -1.24 -3.59
C ILE A 40 -0.24 -0.68 -2.32
N GLU A 41 0.24 0.47 -1.88
CA GLU A 41 -0.37 1.33 -0.87
C GLU A 41 -1.14 2.45 -1.58
N VAL A 42 -2.40 2.67 -1.20
CA VAL A 42 -3.24 3.74 -1.76
C VAL A 42 -3.49 4.81 -0.70
N LYS A 43 -3.20 6.07 -1.05
CA LYS A 43 -3.42 7.23 -0.18
C LYS A 43 -4.46 8.17 -0.74
N GLU A 44 -5.43 8.53 0.09
CA GLU A 44 -6.49 9.49 -0.24
C GLU A 44 -6.24 10.82 0.49
N TYR A 45 -5.20 11.53 0.07
CA TYR A 45 -4.84 12.84 0.63
C TYR A 45 -5.27 13.98 -0.29
N SER A 46 -5.31 15.19 0.27
CA SER A 46 -5.59 16.42 -0.48
C SER A 46 -4.45 17.44 -0.37
N GLY A 47 -4.45 18.42 -1.27
CA GLY A 47 -3.50 19.54 -1.26
C GLY A 47 -2.11 19.17 -1.77
N TRP A 48 -1.09 19.92 -1.37
CA TRP A 48 0.27 19.70 -1.88
C TRP A 48 1.07 18.77 -0.99
N LEU A 49 1.73 17.80 -1.60
CA LEU A 49 2.56 16.83 -0.89
C LEU A 49 4.04 17.06 -1.20
N PHE A 50 4.85 17.03 -0.15
CA PHE A 50 6.30 17.21 -0.19
C PHE A 50 6.97 16.12 0.63
N GLY A 51 8.03 15.53 0.09
CA GLY A 51 8.75 14.48 0.78
C GLY A 51 9.81 13.81 -0.08
N ASN A 52 10.62 12.94 0.51
CA ASN A 52 11.44 12.01 -0.24
C ASN A 52 11.54 10.65 0.44
N GLU A 53 12.07 9.65 -0.25
CA GLU A 53 12.17 8.27 0.26
C GLU A 53 12.95 8.14 1.58
N LYS A 54 13.91 9.04 1.88
CA LYS A 54 14.74 8.97 3.10
C LYS A 54 14.13 9.71 4.28
N GLN A 55 13.15 10.59 4.05
CA GLN A 55 12.50 11.35 5.12
C GLN A 55 11.48 10.48 5.85
N ARG A 56 11.58 10.41 7.18
CA ARG A 56 10.64 9.66 8.02
C ARG A 56 9.19 10.15 7.92
N TYR A 57 9.02 11.46 7.78
CA TYR A 57 7.72 12.09 7.66
C TYR A 57 7.70 13.04 6.47
N TRP A 58 6.66 12.93 5.66
CA TRP A 58 6.33 13.85 4.58
C TRP A 58 5.47 15.00 5.10
N THR A 59 5.32 16.03 4.28
CA THR A 59 4.51 17.22 4.60
C THR A 59 3.35 17.33 3.63
N GLN A 60 2.16 17.50 4.18
CA GLN A 60 0.94 17.88 3.49
C GLN A 60 0.70 19.37 3.74
N VAL A 61 0.46 20.12 2.67
CA VAL A 61 0.14 21.54 2.72
C VAL A 61 -1.28 21.74 2.18
N LEU A 62 -2.14 22.31 3.02
CA LEU A 62 -3.53 22.64 2.73
C LEU A 62 -3.74 24.15 2.73
N ASN A 63 -4.96 24.56 2.36
CA ASN A 63 -5.41 25.95 2.45
C ASN A 63 -4.41 26.94 1.82
N TYR A 64 -4.00 26.66 0.59
CA TYR A 64 -3.06 27.46 -0.20
C TYR A 64 -1.73 27.81 0.49
N GLY A 65 -1.26 26.97 1.43
CA GLY A 65 -0.01 27.21 2.15
C GLY A 65 -0.16 27.48 3.64
N ASN A 66 -1.38 27.82 4.10
CA ASN A 66 -1.64 28.27 5.47
C ASN A 66 -1.64 27.13 6.49
N GLU A 67 -1.86 25.90 6.04
CA GLU A 67 -1.97 24.73 6.90
C GLU A 67 -0.91 23.70 6.50
N LYS A 68 -0.06 23.27 7.45
CA LYS A 68 0.99 22.27 7.21
C LYS A 68 0.88 21.14 8.22
N TYR A 69 0.76 19.93 7.72
CA TYR A 69 0.69 18.71 8.52
C TYR A 69 1.78 17.75 8.10
N ARG A 70 2.32 16.99 9.05
CA ARG A 70 3.28 15.92 8.74
C ARG A 70 2.60 14.57 8.86
N PHE A 71 3.01 13.62 8.05
CA PHE A 71 2.51 12.26 8.09
C PHE A 71 3.62 11.27 7.80
N TYR A 72 3.47 10.04 8.30
CA TYR A 72 4.50 9.02 8.11
C TYR A 72 4.68 8.71 6.62
N ASN A 73 5.93 8.60 6.19
CA ASN A 73 6.27 8.41 4.79
C ASN A 73 5.63 7.11 4.25
N PRO A 74 4.76 7.19 3.24
CA PRO A 74 4.04 6.03 2.71
C PRO A 74 4.97 5.02 2.03
N ILE A 75 6.11 5.44 1.49
CA ILE A 75 7.13 4.53 0.95
C ILE A 75 7.68 3.65 2.08
N MET A 76 7.99 4.25 3.24
CA MET A 76 8.50 3.51 4.40
C MET A 76 7.43 2.65 5.06
N GLN A 77 6.17 3.10 5.06
CA GLN A 77 5.04 2.30 5.50
C GLN A 77 4.91 1.02 4.65
N ASN A 78 4.88 1.18 3.34
CA ASN A 78 4.74 0.06 2.42
C ASN A 78 5.98 -0.85 2.41
N ALA A 79 7.18 -0.32 2.67
CA ALA A 79 8.36 -1.15 2.91
C ALA A 79 8.19 -2.09 4.13
N GLY A 80 7.50 -1.63 5.18
CA GLY A 80 7.12 -2.46 6.32
C GLY A 80 6.11 -3.56 5.95
N HIS A 81 5.15 -3.26 5.08
CA HIS A 81 4.21 -4.22 4.52
C HIS A 81 4.92 -5.29 3.67
N ILE A 82 5.85 -4.89 2.81
CA ILE A 82 6.69 -5.78 2.01
C ILE A 82 7.53 -6.69 2.92
N ARG A 83 8.10 -6.16 4.01
CA ARG A 83 8.82 -6.98 4.99
C ARG A 83 7.91 -8.05 5.60
N ALA A 84 6.69 -7.69 6.01
CA ALA A 84 5.72 -8.67 6.52
C ALA A 84 5.34 -9.73 5.48
N LEU A 85 5.26 -9.34 4.20
CA LEU A 85 5.02 -10.27 3.09
C LEU A 85 6.20 -11.23 2.88
N ARG A 86 7.44 -10.74 2.94
CA ARG A 86 8.65 -11.57 2.86
C ARG A 86 8.75 -12.59 3.99
N GLU A 87 8.19 -12.28 5.16
CA GLU A 87 8.19 -13.18 6.32
C GLU A 87 7.17 -14.33 6.20
N GLN A 88 6.27 -14.32 5.21
CA GLN A 88 5.24 -15.36 5.05
C GLN A 88 5.79 -16.71 4.60
N SER A 89 6.81 -16.72 3.73
CA SER A 89 7.46 -17.96 3.31
C SER A 89 8.84 -17.74 2.67
N LYS A 90 9.61 -18.82 2.50
CA LYS A 90 10.91 -18.79 1.81
C LYS A 90 10.79 -18.31 0.36
N GLN A 91 9.66 -18.58 -0.31
CA GLN A 91 9.41 -18.10 -1.67
C GLN A 91 9.20 -16.58 -1.67
N PHE A 92 8.33 -16.04 -0.81
CA PHE A 92 8.13 -14.59 -0.69
C PHE A 92 9.41 -13.85 -0.29
N ALA A 93 10.28 -14.46 0.52
CA ALA A 93 11.55 -13.88 0.90
C ALA A 93 12.47 -13.61 -0.30
N LYS A 94 12.39 -14.42 -1.37
CA LYS A 94 13.24 -14.33 -2.56
C LYS A 94 12.59 -13.59 -3.74
N LEU A 95 11.26 -13.59 -3.83
CA LEU A 95 10.57 -12.94 -4.94
C LEU A 95 10.88 -11.43 -5.02
N PRO A 96 11.01 -10.86 -6.22
CA PRO A 96 10.93 -9.43 -6.42
C PRO A 96 9.58 -8.91 -5.93
N ILE A 97 9.61 -7.89 -5.09
CA ILE A 97 8.40 -7.20 -4.60
C ILE A 97 8.61 -5.71 -4.84
N PHE A 98 7.78 -5.13 -5.72
CA PHE A 98 7.79 -3.72 -6.08
C PHE A 98 6.99 -2.92 -5.05
N ASN A 99 7.59 -1.84 -4.55
CA ASN A 99 6.96 -0.90 -3.63
C ASN A 99 6.21 0.16 -4.43
N VAL A 100 4.88 0.12 -4.42
CA VAL A 100 4.07 1.04 -5.20
C VAL A 100 3.21 1.87 -4.25
N VAL A 101 3.31 3.19 -4.32
CA VAL A 101 2.47 4.13 -3.56
C VAL A 101 1.68 4.97 -4.55
N LEU A 102 0.36 4.86 -4.50
CA LEU A 102 -0.55 5.58 -5.40
C LEU A 102 -1.43 6.56 -4.63
N PHE A 103 -1.45 7.82 -5.08
CA PHE A 103 -2.34 8.83 -4.54
C PHE A 103 -3.64 8.89 -5.36
N ALA A 104 -4.78 8.70 -4.70
CA ALA A 104 -6.10 8.69 -5.31
C ALA A 104 -6.96 9.91 -4.96
N GLY A 105 -6.55 10.71 -3.96
CA GLY A 105 -7.24 11.93 -3.57
C GLY A 105 -6.85 13.16 -4.39
N ASP A 106 -7.50 14.29 -4.10
CA ASP A 106 -7.27 15.59 -4.75
C ASP A 106 -5.98 16.26 -4.23
N CYS A 107 -4.84 15.66 -4.55
CA CYS A 107 -3.52 16.15 -4.16
C CYS A 107 -2.61 16.41 -5.37
N THR A 108 -1.57 17.22 -5.14
CA THR A 108 -0.47 17.42 -6.09
C THR A 108 0.85 17.06 -5.43
N LEU A 109 1.60 16.14 -6.02
CA LEU A 109 2.99 15.85 -5.65
C LEU A 109 3.88 17.01 -6.14
N LYS A 110 4.22 17.97 -5.26
CA LYS A 110 4.97 19.18 -5.63
C LYS A 110 6.48 18.96 -5.65
N ASN A 111 6.99 18.27 -4.63
CA ASN A 111 8.40 17.89 -4.54
C ASN A 111 8.49 16.55 -3.82
N VAL A 112 8.22 15.49 -4.58
CA VAL A 112 8.30 14.10 -4.12
C VAL A 112 9.38 13.39 -4.92
N SER A 113 10.39 12.89 -4.23
CA SER A 113 11.51 12.18 -4.87
C SER A 113 11.76 10.80 -4.25
N TYR A 114 12.13 9.87 -5.12
CA TYR A 114 12.51 8.51 -4.80
C TYR A 114 13.56 8.05 -5.82
N TRP A 115 14.46 7.18 -5.39
CA TRP A 115 15.64 6.75 -6.14
C TRP A 115 15.80 5.23 -6.19
N THR A 116 15.07 4.50 -5.33
CA THR A 116 15.10 3.04 -5.31
C THR A 116 14.41 2.45 -6.57
N ASP A 117 15.13 1.64 -7.35
CA ASP A 117 14.67 1.14 -8.66
C ASP A 117 13.36 0.36 -8.64
N ASN A 118 13.05 -0.36 -7.55
CA ASN A 118 11.82 -1.14 -7.42
C ASN A 118 10.68 -0.36 -6.74
N THR A 119 10.82 0.96 -6.60
CA THR A 119 9.84 1.84 -5.98
C THR A 119 9.17 2.72 -7.02
N PHE A 120 7.85 2.85 -6.94
CA PHE A 120 7.05 3.70 -7.81
C PHE A 120 6.11 4.55 -6.96
N VAL A 121 6.16 5.87 -7.15
CA VAL A 121 5.26 6.81 -6.50
C VAL A 121 4.58 7.65 -7.57
N GLY A 122 3.25 7.75 -7.50
CA GLY A 122 2.48 8.52 -8.46
C GLY A 122 1.01 8.57 -8.10
N TYR A 123 0.17 8.91 -9.06
CA TYR A 123 -1.27 8.92 -8.91
C TYR A 123 -1.87 7.57 -9.28
N SER A 124 -3.10 7.31 -8.82
CA SER A 124 -3.83 6.08 -9.18
C SER A 124 -3.97 5.87 -10.71
N SER A 125 -4.01 6.96 -11.49
CA SER A 125 -3.98 6.95 -12.96
C SER A 125 -2.69 6.34 -13.54
N ASP A 126 -1.59 6.38 -12.81
CA ASP A 126 -0.26 5.94 -13.26
C ASP A 126 -0.09 4.42 -13.18
N ILE A 127 -1.08 3.67 -12.69
CA ILE A 127 -1.01 2.20 -12.60
C ILE A 127 -0.68 1.54 -13.94
N GLY A 128 -1.14 2.12 -15.07
CA GLY A 128 -0.78 1.62 -16.40
C GLY A 128 0.71 1.79 -16.73
N TYR A 129 1.29 2.92 -16.33
CA TYR A 129 2.72 3.19 -16.46
C TYR A 129 3.55 2.27 -15.57
N VAL A 130 3.15 2.09 -14.31
CA VAL A 130 3.81 1.17 -13.37
C VAL A 130 3.83 -0.25 -13.93
N LEU A 131 2.69 -0.78 -14.38
CA LEU A 131 2.61 -2.11 -14.99
C LEU A 131 3.50 -2.24 -16.23
N LYS A 132 3.58 -1.20 -17.07
CA LYS A 132 4.48 -1.18 -18.25
C LYS A 132 5.95 -1.20 -17.85
N LYS A 133 6.33 -0.50 -16.77
CA LYS A 133 7.71 -0.49 -16.25
C LYS A 133 8.07 -1.84 -15.64
N VAL A 134 7.20 -2.41 -14.81
CA VAL A 134 7.42 -3.73 -14.20
C VAL A 134 7.61 -4.81 -15.27
N ARG A 135 6.86 -4.79 -16.38
CA ARG A 135 7.04 -5.76 -17.48
C ARG A 135 8.43 -5.77 -18.13
N LYS A 136 9.26 -4.75 -17.91
CA LYS A 136 10.64 -4.68 -18.42
C LYS A 136 11.65 -5.41 -17.53
N TYR A 137 11.27 -5.82 -16.32
CA TYR A 137 12.12 -6.62 -15.45
C TYR A 137 12.11 -8.08 -15.89
N ASN A 138 13.15 -8.83 -15.47
CA ASN A 138 13.23 -10.26 -15.69
C ASN A 138 12.05 -11.00 -15.04
N PHE A 139 11.69 -12.16 -15.59
CA PHE A 139 10.72 -13.02 -14.95
C PHE A 139 11.21 -13.45 -13.57
N ALA A 140 10.31 -13.44 -12.60
CA ALA A 140 10.59 -13.89 -11.26
C ALA A 140 10.55 -15.42 -11.17
N GLU A 141 11.43 -15.97 -10.34
CA GLU A 141 11.48 -17.40 -10.04
C GLU A 141 10.42 -17.76 -9.00
N TYR A 142 9.24 -18.12 -9.48
CA TYR A 142 8.19 -18.71 -8.65
C TYR A 142 8.45 -20.20 -8.46
N THR A 143 8.83 -20.61 -7.24
CA THR A 143 9.01 -22.02 -6.90
C THR A 143 7.68 -22.77 -6.83
N ASP A 144 6.61 -22.12 -6.37
CA ASP A 144 5.25 -22.65 -6.33
C ASP A 144 4.24 -21.51 -6.44
N LYS A 145 3.65 -21.33 -7.64
CA LYS A 145 2.63 -20.30 -7.88
C LYS A 145 1.35 -20.52 -7.06
N SER A 146 1.02 -21.79 -6.76
CA SER A 146 -0.15 -22.16 -5.96
C SER A 146 0.05 -21.82 -4.48
N GLU A 147 1.28 -21.92 -3.95
CA GLU A 147 1.63 -21.42 -2.62
C GLU A 147 1.41 -19.91 -2.51
N VAL A 148 1.86 -19.13 -3.49
CA VAL A 148 1.66 -17.67 -3.53
C VAL A 148 0.17 -17.34 -3.55
N ALA A 149 -0.59 -17.97 -4.45
CA ALA A 149 -2.03 -17.74 -4.55
C ALA A 149 -2.78 -18.11 -3.26
N ARG A 150 -2.46 -19.26 -2.64
CA ARG A 150 -3.05 -19.69 -1.36
C ARG A 150 -2.72 -18.74 -0.22
N SER A 151 -1.46 -18.30 -0.12
CA SER A 151 -1.00 -17.38 0.92
C SER A 151 -1.68 -16.02 0.82
N LEU A 152 -1.76 -15.44 -0.39
CA LEU A 152 -2.44 -14.16 -0.61
C LEU A 152 -3.96 -14.30 -0.37
N SER A 153 -4.58 -15.40 -0.80
CA SER A 153 -6.00 -15.66 -0.54
C SER A 153 -6.31 -15.83 0.94
N LYS A 154 -5.43 -16.50 1.71
CA LYS A 154 -5.54 -16.60 3.17
C LYS A 154 -5.48 -15.21 3.82
N ALA A 155 -4.61 -14.33 3.34
CA ALA A 155 -4.53 -12.96 3.84
C ALA A 155 -5.80 -12.13 3.52
N VAL A 156 -6.41 -12.32 2.34
CA VAL A 156 -7.72 -11.73 2.02
C VAL A 156 -8.80 -12.27 2.97
N ASN A 157 -8.83 -13.58 3.21
CA ASN A 157 -9.78 -14.19 4.16
C ASN A 157 -9.61 -13.65 5.58
N ASN A 158 -8.38 -13.36 6.03
CA ASN A 158 -8.15 -12.68 7.30
C ASN A 158 -8.75 -11.26 7.32
N GLY A 159 -8.71 -10.52 6.21
CA GLY A 159 -9.35 -9.20 6.08
C GLY A 159 -10.89 -9.26 6.10
N ASN A 160 -11.47 -10.41 5.78
CA ASN A 160 -12.90 -10.65 5.93
C ASN A 160 -13.30 -11.00 7.37
N ASN A 161 -12.35 -11.32 8.26
CA ASN A 161 -12.62 -11.59 9.67
C ASN A 161 -12.71 -10.28 10.48
N PRO A 162 -13.89 -9.93 11.04
CA PRO A 162 -14.07 -8.68 11.79
C PRO A 162 -13.17 -8.54 13.02
N GLU A 163 -12.87 -9.63 13.74
CA GLU A 163 -12.04 -9.59 14.95
C GLU A 163 -10.59 -9.23 14.62
N ILE A 164 -10.04 -9.82 13.54
CA ILE A 164 -8.71 -9.50 13.04
C ILE A 164 -8.64 -8.03 12.62
N VAL A 165 -9.66 -7.57 11.90
CA VAL A 165 -9.74 -6.18 11.43
C VAL A 165 -9.80 -5.22 12.61
N THR A 166 -10.70 -5.43 13.58
CA THR A 166 -10.83 -4.58 14.78
C THR A 166 -9.55 -4.58 15.61
N SER A 167 -8.97 -5.75 15.88
CA SER A 167 -7.71 -5.86 16.64
C SER A 167 -6.55 -5.11 15.95
N HIS A 168 -6.49 -5.18 14.61
CA HIS A 168 -5.50 -4.45 13.85
C HIS A 168 -5.73 -2.92 13.91
N ILE A 169 -6.98 -2.48 13.78
CA ILE A 169 -7.38 -1.07 13.89
C ILE A 169 -6.95 -0.50 15.24
N ASP A 170 -7.29 -1.19 16.34
CA ASP A 170 -6.94 -0.77 17.70
C ASP A 170 -5.42 -0.67 17.86
N PHE A 171 -4.68 -1.63 17.32
CA PHE A 171 -3.22 -1.61 17.33
C PHE A 171 -2.68 -0.39 16.56
N VAL A 172 -3.18 -0.12 15.35
CA VAL A 172 -2.75 1.03 14.54
C VAL A 172 -3.03 2.34 15.27
N GLN A 173 -4.24 2.52 15.80
CA GLN A 173 -4.64 3.70 16.56
C GLN A 173 -3.71 3.93 17.76
N ARG A 174 -3.47 2.90 18.59
CA ARG A 174 -2.54 2.98 19.72
C ARG A 174 -1.13 3.34 19.30
N THR A 175 -0.63 2.78 18.19
CA THR A 175 0.72 3.10 17.70
C THR A 175 0.83 4.48 17.07
N ASN A 176 -0.28 5.13 16.73
CA ASN A 176 -0.31 6.45 16.12
C ASN A 176 -0.46 7.59 17.13
N ILE A 177 -0.74 7.28 18.40
CA ILE A 177 -0.77 8.28 19.49
C ILE A 177 0.55 9.06 19.52
N GLY A 178 0.44 10.39 19.49
CA GLY A 178 1.59 11.30 19.52
C GLY A 178 2.41 11.37 18.22
N LYS A 179 2.04 10.63 17.16
CA LYS A 179 2.71 10.73 15.85
C LYS A 179 2.02 11.74 14.94
N PRO A 180 2.76 12.46 14.09
CA PRO A 180 2.17 13.33 13.09
C PRO A 180 1.20 12.59 12.16
N GLN A 181 0.03 13.18 11.94
CA GLN A 181 -1.02 12.66 11.05
C GLN A 181 -1.37 13.68 9.96
N PRO A 182 -1.74 13.21 8.76
CA PRO A 182 -2.27 14.08 7.72
C PRO A 182 -3.70 14.50 8.06
N ILE A 183 -4.18 15.56 7.40
CA ILE A 183 -5.60 15.90 7.37
C ILE A 183 -6.22 15.26 6.12
N ILE A 184 -7.21 14.41 6.35
CA ILE A 184 -8.00 13.77 5.30
C ILE A 184 -9.31 14.55 5.17
N ARG A 185 -9.46 15.35 4.10
CA ARG A 185 -10.71 16.07 3.83
C ARG A 185 -11.75 15.09 3.28
N ARG A 186 -12.83 14.85 4.03
CA ARG A 186 -13.99 14.05 3.56
C ARG A 186 -14.75 14.79 2.45
N ARG A 187 -14.32 14.68 1.18
CA ARG A 187 -15.14 15.06 0.01
C ARG A 187 -14.76 14.28 -1.25
N SER A 188 -15.15 13.01 -1.36
CA SER A 188 -15.38 12.37 -2.68
C SER A 188 -16.05 11.00 -2.52
N ARG A 189 -17.12 10.79 -3.30
CA ARG A 189 -18.13 9.74 -3.16
C ARG A 189 -17.89 8.54 -4.09
N ILE A 190 -16.66 8.34 -4.56
CA ILE A 190 -16.38 7.48 -5.73
C ILE A 190 -15.13 6.66 -5.44
N PHE A 191 -15.29 5.59 -4.64
CA PHE A 191 -14.60 4.28 -4.67
C PHE A 191 -14.93 3.58 -3.34
N ARG A 192 -16.01 2.80 -3.35
CA ARG A 192 -16.38 1.91 -2.23
C ARG A 192 -15.47 0.69 -2.24
N VAL A 193 -14.31 0.77 -1.58
CA VAL A 193 -13.63 -0.41 -1.04
C VAL A 193 -13.14 -0.07 0.37
N ASN A 194 -13.96 -0.42 1.36
CA ASN A 194 -13.63 -0.70 2.75
C ASN A 194 -12.90 0.31 3.67
N TRP A 195 -12.78 1.59 3.30
CA TRP A 195 -12.42 2.63 4.29
C TRP A 195 -13.50 2.92 5.36
N TRP A 196 -14.71 2.37 5.20
CA TRP A 196 -15.88 2.64 6.06
C TRP A 196 -15.89 1.93 7.42
N ARG A 197 -14.98 0.97 7.69
CA ARG A 197 -14.91 0.30 9.00
C ARG A 197 -14.18 1.12 10.08
N LEU A 198 -13.62 2.28 9.73
CA LEU A 198 -12.62 2.98 10.55
C LEU A 198 -13.01 4.37 11.05
N ILE A 199 -14.23 4.86 10.80
CA ILE A 199 -14.67 6.16 11.32
C ILE A 199 -16.11 6.08 11.86
N ARG A 200 -16.27 5.22 12.87
CA ARG A 200 -17.14 5.45 14.01
C ARG A 200 -16.27 5.28 15.26
N PHE A 201 -15.56 6.34 15.61
CA PHE A 201 -15.31 6.89 16.95
C PHE A 201 -14.54 8.19 16.75
#